data_AF-D8DWE2-F1
#
_entry.id   AF-D8DWE2-F1
#
_cell.length_a   1.000
_cell.length_b   1.000
_cell.length_c   1.000
_cell.angle_alpha   90.00
_cell.angle_beta   90.00
_cell.angle_gamma   90.00
#
_symmetry.space_group_name_H-M   'P 1'
#
loop_
_entity.id
_entity.type
_entity.pdbx_description
1 polymer ?
#
loop_
_entity_poly.entity_id
_entity_poly.type
_entity_poly.pdbx_seq_one_letter_code
_entity_poly.pdbx_strand_id
1 'polypeptide(L)'
;MTKEEKLLSDKYGKDPGFMVPKGYFEDFADRMMAQIPENSTAKVVNIRSSHWHRLRPYAVAAASVCVAIFSITTYVQNHHDSELGSASASIYKQQSNSDAWDEAVDYTMFDNADLYASMEDFGK
;
A
#
# COMPACT_ATOMS: atom_id res chain seq x y z
N MET A 1 10.01 37.46 -48.71
CA MET A 1 8.77 36.67 -48.56
C MET A 1 8.89 35.48 -49.50
N THR A 2 9.10 34.29 -48.96
CA THR A 2 9.35 33.07 -49.74
C THR A 2 8.04 32.54 -50.33
N LYS A 3 8.11 31.72 -51.40
CA LYS A 3 6.91 31.10 -51.98
C LYS A 3 6.15 30.24 -50.97
N GLU A 4 6.87 29.61 -50.04
CA GLU A 4 6.31 28.73 -49.01
C GLU A 4 5.50 29.51 -47.97
N GLU A 5 5.96 30.69 -47.55
CA GLU A 5 5.20 31.58 -46.66
C GLU A 5 3.86 32.01 -47.25
N LYS A 6 3.79 32.22 -48.57
CA LYS A 6 2.52 32.54 -49.27
C LYS A 6 1.55 31.37 -49.26
N LEU A 7 2.03 30.15 -49.49
CA LEU A 7 1.20 28.94 -49.49
C LEU A 7 0.63 28.64 -48.10
N LEU A 8 1.43 28.81 -47.06
CA LEU A 8 1.00 28.64 -45.68
C LEU A 8 -0.08 29.65 -45.29
N SER A 9 0.12 30.92 -45.63
CA SER A 9 -0.85 31.99 -45.32
C SER A 9 -2.17 31.87 -46.09
N ASP A 10 -2.16 31.30 -47.29
CA ASP A 10 -3.36 31.07 -48.11
C ASP A 10 -4.18 29.88 -47.59
N LYS A 11 -3.50 28.80 -47.15
CA LYS A 11 -4.16 27.61 -46.59
C LYS A 11 -4.69 27.81 -45.16
N TYR A 12 -3.92 28.46 -44.30
CA TYR A 12 -4.19 28.50 -42.85
C TYR A 12 -4.56 29.89 -42.33
N GLY A 13 -4.55 30.90 -43.21
CA GLY A 13 -4.69 32.29 -42.78
C GLY A 13 -3.48 32.76 -41.98
N LYS A 14 -3.55 34.00 -41.50
CA LYS A 14 -2.52 34.62 -40.67
C LYS A 14 -2.90 34.69 -39.19
N ASP A 15 -4.02 34.06 -38.84
CA ASP A 15 -4.51 34.02 -37.47
C ASP A 15 -3.63 33.05 -36.68
N PRO A 16 -2.96 33.49 -35.61
CA PRO A 16 -2.11 32.63 -34.80
C PRO A 16 -2.86 31.47 -34.14
N GLY A 17 -4.20 31.47 -34.06
CA GLY A 17 -5.01 30.35 -33.53
C GLY A 17 -4.84 30.04 -32.03
N PHE A 18 -3.81 30.60 -31.40
CA PHE A 18 -3.45 30.43 -30.00
C PHE A 18 -3.61 31.74 -29.19
N MET A 19 -4.47 32.65 -29.65
CA MET A 19 -4.74 33.89 -28.92
C MET A 19 -5.75 33.65 -27.80
N VAL A 20 -5.35 33.96 -26.58
CA VAL A 20 -6.27 33.94 -25.43
C VAL A 20 -7.34 35.04 -25.56
N PRO A 21 -8.58 34.78 -25.12
CA PRO A 21 -9.60 35.82 -25.05
C PRO A 21 -9.13 37.05 -24.27
N LYS A 22 -9.59 38.23 -24.66
CA LYS A 22 -9.32 39.47 -23.92
C LYS A 22 -9.81 39.31 -22.47
N GLY A 23 -8.96 39.63 -21.51
CA GLY A 23 -9.26 39.52 -20.08
C GLY A 23 -9.25 38.11 -19.50
N TYR A 24 -8.82 37.08 -20.23
CA TYR A 24 -8.81 35.69 -19.73
C TYR A 24 -8.04 35.54 -18.40
N PHE A 25 -6.90 36.22 -18.28
CA PHE A 25 -6.05 36.15 -17.09
C PHE A 25 -6.34 37.24 -16.05
N GLU A 26 -7.20 38.22 -16.34
CA GLU A 26 -7.47 39.36 -15.44
C GLU A 26 -8.09 38.87 -14.10
N ASP A 27 -9.08 37.98 -14.16
CA ASP A 27 -9.74 37.42 -12.95
C ASP A 27 -9.33 35.96 -12.66
N PHE A 28 -8.25 35.46 -13.27
CA PHE A 28 -7.88 34.04 -13.13
C PHE A 28 -7.55 33.66 -11.69
N ALA A 29 -6.77 34.50 -11.00
CA ALA A 29 -6.37 34.25 -9.62
C ALA A 29 -7.60 34.20 -8.69
N ASP A 30 -8.54 35.12 -8.86
CA ASP A 30 -9.77 35.19 -8.07
C ASP A 30 -10.65 33.95 -8.31
N ARG A 31 -10.81 33.53 -9.58
CA ARG A 31 -11.56 32.31 -9.91
C ARG A 31 -10.89 31.05 -9.34
N MET A 32 -9.56 30.98 -9.38
CA MET A 32 -8.82 29.85 -8.82
C MET A 32 -8.99 29.80 -7.31
N MET A 33 -8.83 30.91 -6.60
CA MET A 33 -9.02 30.98 -5.15
C MET A 33 -10.47 30.65 -4.74
N ALA A 34 -11.46 31.11 -5.50
CA ALA A 34 -12.86 30.77 -5.26
C ALA A 34 -13.19 29.28 -5.47
N GLN A 35 -12.37 28.56 -6.26
CA GLN A 35 -12.50 27.11 -6.45
C GLN A 35 -11.79 26.29 -5.36
N ILE A 36 -10.96 26.92 -4.52
CA ILE A 36 -10.37 26.25 -3.38
C ILE A 36 -11.44 26.15 -2.28
N PRO A 37 -11.86 24.94 -1.89
CA PRO A 37 -12.79 24.79 -0.79
C PRO A 37 -12.16 25.34 0.50
N GLU A 38 -12.75 26.41 1.05
CA GLU A 38 -12.32 27.08 2.29
C GLU A 38 -12.34 26.13 3.51
N ASN A 39 -13.09 25.03 3.38
CA ASN A 39 -13.28 24.00 4.37
C ASN A 39 -13.05 22.61 3.78
N SER A 40 -11.84 22.33 3.28
CA SER A 40 -11.39 20.94 3.20
C SER A 40 -11.15 20.41 4.62
N THR A 41 -12.21 20.27 5.43
CA THR A 41 -12.25 19.20 6.41
C THR A 41 -12.08 17.96 5.55
N ALA A 42 -10.86 17.41 5.55
CA ALA A 42 -10.51 16.21 4.80
C ALA A 42 -11.71 15.29 4.88
N LYS A 43 -12.31 14.94 3.74
CA LYS A 43 -13.43 14.01 3.72
C LYS A 43 -12.89 12.73 4.31
N VAL A 44 -13.05 12.56 5.62
CA VAL A 44 -12.62 11.38 6.37
C VAL A 44 -13.51 10.29 5.82
N VAL A 45 -13.01 9.61 4.78
CA VAL A 45 -13.60 8.38 4.33
C VAL A 45 -13.40 7.46 5.51
N ASN A 46 -14.46 7.23 6.27
CA ASN A 46 -14.47 6.20 7.29
C ASN A 46 -14.13 4.90 6.57
N ILE A 47 -12.87 4.49 6.66
CA ILE A 47 -12.41 3.17 6.24
C ILE A 47 -13.18 2.24 7.17
N ARG A 48 -14.24 1.63 6.64
CA ARG A 48 -15.09 0.70 7.39
C ARG A 48 -14.16 -0.40 7.89
N SER A 49 -13.77 -0.32 9.16
CA SER A 49 -12.93 -1.34 9.79
C SER A 49 -13.70 -2.65 9.70
N SER A 50 -13.30 -3.50 8.77
CA SER A 50 -14.01 -4.73 8.48
C SER A 50 -13.92 -5.62 9.72
N HIS A 51 -15.06 -6.10 10.21
CA HIS A 51 -15.14 -7.00 11.38
C HIS A 51 -14.31 -8.28 11.21
N TRP A 52 -13.75 -8.49 10.01
CA TRP A 52 -12.74 -9.49 9.68
C TRP A 52 -11.57 -9.57 10.68
N HIS A 53 -11.07 -8.43 11.19
CA HIS A 53 -9.97 -8.48 12.16
C HIS A 53 -10.37 -9.16 13.48
N ARG A 54 -11.65 -9.07 13.85
CA ARG A 54 -12.21 -9.73 15.04
C ARG A 54 -12.49 -11.22 14.79
N LEU A 55 -12.68 -11.62 13.53
CA LEU A 55 -12.91 -13.02 13.13
C LEU A 55 -11.61 -13.81 12.86
N ARG A 56 -10.50 -13.12 12.58
CA ARG A 56 -9.17 -13.73 12.38
C ARG A 56 -8.75 -14.71 13.48
N PRO A 57 -8.80 -14.38 14.78
CA PRO A 57 -8.36 -15.32 15.83
C PRO A 57 -9.26 -16.57 15.90
N TYR A 58 -10.56 -16.43 15.65
CA TYR A 58 -11.48 -17.58 15.64
C TYR A 58 -11.21 -18.53 14.46
N ALA A 59 -10.86 -18.00 13.29
CA ALA A 59 -10.50 -18.82 12.14
C ALA A 59 -9.21 -19.62 12.40
N VAL A 60 -8.20 -19.00 13.03
CA VAL A 60 -6.96 -19.69 13.41
C VAL A 60 -7.23 -20.79 14.45
N ALA A 61 -8.02 -20.49 15.48
CA ALA A 61 -8.39 -21.49 16.51
C ALA A 61 -9.19 -22.66 15.92
N ALA A 62 -10.14 -22.39 15.02
CA ALA A 62 -10.90 -23.44 14.34
C ALA A 62 -9.98 -24.31 13.45
N ALA A 63 -9.08 -23.68 12.68
CA ALA A 63 -8.12 -24.40 11.86
C ALA A 63 -7.19 -25.30 12.68
N SER A 64 -6.69 -24.83 13.84
CA SER A 64 -5.84 -25.65 14.71
C SER A 64 -6.59 -26.84 15.29
N VAL A 65 -7.88 -26.69 15.63
CA VAL A 65 -8.72 -27.80 16.11
C VAL A 65 -8.95 -28.82 14.99
N CYS A 66 -9.26 -28.37 13.76
CA CYS A 66 -9.42 -29.25 12.61
C CYS A 66 -8.13 -30.03 12.30
N VAL A 67 -6.97 -29.37 12.34
CA VAL A 67 -5.66 -30.04 12.14
C VAL A 67 -5.40 -31.06 13.24
N ALA A 68 -5.66 -30.72 14.51
CA ALA A 68 -5.49 -31.65 15.62
C ALA A 68 -6.38 -32.89 15.46
N ILE A 69 -7.68 -32.69 15.17
CA ILE A 69 -8.63 -33.79 14.95
C ILE A 69 -8.19 -34.65 13.75
N PHE A 70 -7.86 -34.04 12.61
CA PHE A 70 -7.42 -34.77 11.41
C PHE A 70 -6.12 -35.53 11.65
N SER A 71 -5.18 -34.93 12.38
CA SER A 71 -3.93 -35.60 12.74
C SER A 71 -4.16 -36.80 13.65
N ILE A 72 -5.06 -36.69 14.64
CA ILE A 72 -5.38 -37.79 15.56
C ILE A 72 -6.14 -38.90 14.82
N THR A 73 -7.13 -38.56 13.99
CA THR A 73 -7.91 -39.56 13.26
C THR A 73 -7.06 -40.33 12.26
N THR A 74 -6.19 -39.64 11.51
CA THR A 74 -5.26 -40.30 10.58
C THR A 74 -4.20 -41.12 11.30
N TYR A 75 -3.68 -40.64 12.43
CA TYR A 75 -2.69 -41.36 13.24
C TYR A 75 -3.26 -42.66 13.83
N VAL A 76 -4.46 -42.65 14.39
CA VAL A 76 -5.11 -43.86 14.94
C VAL A 76 -5.46 -44.87 13.84
N GLN A 77 -5.88 -44.39 12.67
CA GLN A 77 -6.14 -45.23 11.50
C GLN A 77 -4.86 -45.94 11.01
N ASN A 78 -3.72 -45.25 11.03
CA ASN A 78 -2.41 -45.81 10.66
C ASN A 78 -1.79 -46.69 11.77
N HIS A 79 -2.15 -46.48 13.04
CA HIS A 79 -1.56 -47.23 14.17
C HIS A 79 -2.14 -48.62 14.42
N HIS A 80 -3.27 -48.97 13.81
CA HIS A 80 -3.75 -50.35 13.82
C HIS A 80 -2.79 -51.32 13.09
N ASP A 81 -1.86 -50.81 12.25
CA ASP A 81 -0.88 -51.61 11.51
C ASP A 81 0.58 -51.43 11.99
N SER A 82 0.87 -50.66 13.05
CA SER A 82 2.27 -50.40 13.44
C SER A 82 2.44 -50.12 14.94
N GLU A 83 2.66 -51.17 15.71
CA GLU A 83 3.43 -51.10 16.95
C GLU A 83 4.92 -50.90 16.60
N LEU A 84 5.64 -50.14 17.43
CA LEU A 84 7.10 -49.88 17.40
C LEU A 84 7.61 -48.85 16.37
N GLY A 85 7.97 -47.66 16.86
CA GLY A 85 8.65 -46.65 16.07
C GLY A 85 9.08 -45.44 16.89
N SER A 86 10.17 -45.61 17.63
CA SER A 86 10.82 -44.61 18.48
C SER A 86 10.87 -43.22 17.88
N ALA A 87 10.66 -42.23 18.75
CA ALA A 87 11.05 -40.85 18.55
C ALA A 87 12.42 -40.76 17.85
N SER A 88 12.43 -40.16 16.66
CA SER A 88 13.62 -39.59 16.05
C SER A 88 13.27 -38.18 15.63
N ALA A 89 13.88 -37.25 16.35
CA ALA A 89 13.66 -35.83 16.28
C ALA A 89 14.02 -35.29 14.89
N SER A 90 13.04 -34.70 14.20
CA SER A 90 13.32 -33.53 13.37
C SER A 90 13.01 -32.31 14.23
N ILE A 91 14.02 -31.89 14.99
CA ILE A 91 14.11 -30.52 15.48
C ILE A 91 13.96 -29.65 14.23
N TYR A 92 12.79 -29.05 14.03
CA TYR A 92 12.68 -27.90 13.15
C TYR A 92 13.72 -26.92 13.67
N LYS A 93 14.80 -26.72 12.92
CA LYS A 93 15.67 -25.58 13.13
C LYS A 93 14.74 -24.38 13.10
N GLN A 94 14.47 -23.83 14.28
CA GLN A 94 14.13 -22.42 14.42
C GLN A 94 15.37 -21.68 13.96
N GLN A 95 15.52 -21.57 12.63
CA GLN A 95 16.55 -20.78 12.01
C GLN A 95 16.28 -19.36 12.47
N SER A 96 17.22 -18.85 13.25
CA SER A 96 17.14 -17.58 13.94
C SER A 96 16.65 -16.51 12.98
N ASN A 97 15.50 -15.91 13.29
CA ASN A 97 14.96 -14.78 12.53
C ASN A 97 15.85 -13.53 12.68
N SER A 98 16.82 -13.54 13.60
CA SER A 98 17.73 -12.41 13.84
C SER A 98 18.43 -11.98 12.57
N ASP A 99 19.03 -12.91 11.83
CA ASP A 99 19.92 -12.56 10.72
C ASP A 99 19.14 -11.92 9.55
N ALA A 100 17.89 -12.33 9.35
CA ALA A 100 17.00 -11.75 8.34
C ALA A 100 16.43 -10.38 8.75
N TRP A 101 16.21 -10.16 10.06
CA TRP A 101 15.79 -8.85 10.57
C TRP A 101 16.95 -7.87 10.64
N ASP A 102 18.15 -8.33 11.03
CA ASP A 102 19.36 -7.52 11.09
C ASP A 102 19.73 -7.01 9.70
N GLU A 103 19.65 -7.87 8.67
CA GLU A 103 19.84 -7.45 7.27
C GLU A 103 18.76 -6.44 6.81
N ALA A 104 17.50 -6.64 7.20
CA ALA A 104 16.42 -5.70 6.88
C ALA A 104 16.63 -4.33 7.55
N VAL A 105 17.19 -4.28 8.76
CA VAL A 105 17.51 -3.05 9.50
C VAL A 105 18.68 -2.31 8.85
N ASP A 106 19.69 -3.04 8.35
CA ASP A 106 20.81 -2.42 7.62
C ASP A 106 20.35 -1.73 6.32
N TYR A 107 19.35 -2.29 5.61
CA TYR A 107 18.81 -1.68 4.39
C TYR A 107 17.89 -0.50 4.64
N THR A 108 17.22 -0.41 5.80
CA THR A 108 16.34 0.73 6.08
C THR A 108 17.11 1.99 6.46
N MET A 109 18.44 1.91 6.66
CA MET A 109 19.30 3.01 7.17
C MET A 109 18.61 3.78 8.30
N PHE A 110 17.89 3.06 9.16
CA PHE A 110 16.97 3.67 10.10
C PHE A 110 17.76 4.15 11.32
N ASP A 111 18.28 5.37 11.23
CA ASP A 111 19.06 5.98 12.29
C ASP A 111 18.16 6.49 13.42
N ASN A 112 18.75 6.68 14.62
CA ASN A 112 18.02 7.25 15.75
C ASN A 112 17.41 8.62 15.45
N ALA A 113 17.97 9.37 14.49
CA ALA A 113 17.43 10.64 14.03
C ALA A 113 16.06 10.48 13.33
N ASP A 114 15.91 9.44 12.51
CA ASP A 114 14.65 9.12 11.82
C ASP A 114 13.57 8.70 12.83
N LEU A 115 13.97 8.04 13.92
CA LEU A 115 13.08 7.73 15.03
C LEU A 115 12.54 9.01 15.72
N TYR A 116 13.38 10.00 15.99
CA TYR A 116 12.94 11.27 16.61
C TYR A 116 12.07 12.10 15.66
N ALA A 117 12.40 12.16 14.38
CA ALA A 117 11.60 12.87 13.37
C ALA A 117 10.18 12.32 13.28
N SER A 118 10.00 11.01 13.43
CA SER A 118 8.66 10.39 13.46
C SER A 118 7.84 10.83 14.68
N MET A 119 8.46 11.03 15.85
CA MET A 119 7.77 11.44 17.06
C MET A 119 7.36 12.92 17.04
N GLU A 120 8.13 13.76 16.35
CA GLU A 120 7.84 15.19 16.23
C GLU A 120 6.64 15.46 15.30
N ASP A 121 6.41 14.59 14.31
CA ASP A 121 5.27 14.67 13.39
C ASP A 121 3.92 14.31 14.06
N PHE A 122 3.93 13.50 15.12
CA PHE A 122 2.73 13.21 15.93
C PHE A 122 2.41 14.29 16.99
N GLY A 123 3.23 15.34 17.09
CA GLY A 123 3.15 16.38 18.12
C GLY A 123 2.43 17.68 17.72
N LYS A 124 1.80 17.74 16.55
CA LYS A 124 0.99 18.89 16.08
C LYS A 124 -0.47 18.48 15.84
#